data_AF-A0A3P7QHL7-F1
#
_entry.id   AF-A0A3P7QHL7-F1
#
_cell.length_a   1.000
_cell.length_b   1.000
_cell.length_c   1.000
_cell.angle_alpha   90.00
_cell.angle_beta   90.00
_cell.angle_gamma   90.00
#
_symmetry.space_group_name_H-M   'P 1'
#
loop_
_entity.id
_entity.type
_entity.pdbx_description
1 polymer ?
#
loop_
_entity_poly.entity_id
_entity_poly.type
_entity_poly.pdbx_seq_one_letter_code
_entity_poly.pdbx_strand_id
1 'polypeptide(L)' 'MIKQMEIIGDSKVGILEEKADAVGLCRQIALNKDKDNNDDAFMLVDLDVVFDRFALWKRELPMIEVGLEVFGNLPEL' A
#
# COMPACT_ATOMS: atom_id res chain seq x y z
N MET A 1 -15.06 0.80 -4.34
CA MET A 1 -15.26 0.60 -2.89
C MET A 1 -14.51 -0.65 -2.45
N ILE A 2 -14.08 -0.72 -1.18
CA ILE A 2 -13.48 -1.95 -0.66
C ILE A 2 -14.55 -3.03 -0.61
N LYS A 3 -14.31 -4.14 -1.30
CA LYS A 3 -15.23 -5.29 -1.36
C LYS A 3 -15.05 -6.20 -0.16
N GLN A 4 -13.79 -6.43 0.20
CA GLN A 4 -13.40 -7.39 1.20
C GLN A 4 -12.15 -6.89 1.92
N MET A 5 -12.04 -7.22 3.20
CA MET A 5 -10.81 -7.04 3.96
C MET A 5 -10.16 -8.42 4.13
N GLU A 6 -8.88 -8.52 3.81
CA GLU A 6 -8.07 -9.71 4.04
C GLU A 6 -6.95 -9.42 5.03
N ILE A 7 -6.40 -10.48 5.62
CA ILE A 7 -5.29 -10.39 6.56
C ILE A 7 -4.05 -10.93 5.85
N ILE A 8 -3.02 -10.09 5.73
CA ILE A 8 -1.70 -10.47 5.21
C ILE A 8 -0.69 -10.24 6.33
N GLY A 9 -0.20 -11.33 6.92
CA GLY A 9 0.59 -11.27 8.16
C GLY A 9 -0.24 -10.68 9.29
N ASP A 10 0.26 -9.60 9.91
CA ASP A 10 -0.45 -8.86 10.96
C ASP A 10 -1.26 -7.66 10.42
N SER A 11 -1.22 -7.43 9.10
CA SER A 11 -1.84 -6.27 8.47
C SER A 11 -3.20 -6.60 7.86
N LYS A 12 -4.16 -5.68 8.01
CA LYS A 12 -5.44 -5.74 7.30
C LYS A 12 -5.31 -4.99 5.97
N VAL A 13 -5.66 -5.66 4.88
CA VAL A 13 -5.56 -5.14 3.51
C VAL A 13 -6.94 -5.13 2.88
N GLY A 14 -7.31 -3.98 2.31
CA GLY A 14 -8.57 -3.85 1.57
C GLY A 14 -8.42 -4.31 0.13
N ILE A 15 -9.28 -5.21 -0.31
CA ILE A 15 -9.40 -5.65 -1.71
C ILE A 15 -10.49 -4.84 -2.40
N LEU A 16 -10.16 -4.30 -3.57
CA LEU A 16 -11.08 -3.54 -4.41
C LEU A 16 -11.46 -4.37 -5.66
N GLU A 17 -12.70 -4.22 -6.13
CA GLU A 17 -13.17 -4.88 -7.37
C GLU A 17 -12.66 -4.20 -8.64
N GLU A 18 -12.32 -2.92 -8.53
CA GLU A 18 -11.89 -2.08 -9.62
C GLU A 18 -10.58 -1.40 -9.25
N LYS A 19 -9.90 -0.84 -10.25
CA LYS A 19 -8.65 -0.11 -10.06
C LYS A 19 -8.82 0.96 -8.98
N ALA A 20 -7.88 1.00 -8.04
CA ALA A 20 -7.95 1.91 -6.92
C ALA A 20 -7.90 3.38 -7.39
N ASP A 21 -8.97 4.14 -7.12
CA ASP A 21 -8.91 5.59 -7.12
C ASP A 21 -8.26 6.06 -5.82
N ALA A 22 -6.92 6.17 -5.84
CA ALA A 22 -6.14 6.55 -4.68
C ALA A 22 -6.56 7.91 -4.10
N VAL A 23 -6.92 8.88 -4.95
CA VAL A 23 -7.31 10.23 -4.51
C VAL A 23 -8.68 10.18 -3.83
N GLY A 24 -9.64 9.47 -4.44
CA GLY A 24 -10.96 9.26 -3.86
C GLY A 24 -10.90 8.55 -2.50
N LEU A 25 -10.08 7.50 -2.40
CA LEU A 25 -9.87 6.75 -1.15
C LEU A 25 -9.21 7.61 -0.06
N CYS A 26 -8.14 8.34 -0.39
CA CYS A 26 -7.49 9.24 0.56
C CYS A 26 -8.46 10.30 1.09
N ARG A 27 -9.30 10.87 0.22
CA ARG A 27 -10.33 11.83 0.65
C ARG A 27 -11.35 11.18 1.59
N GLN A 28 -11.81 9.97 1.30
CA GLN A 28 -12.74 9.26 2.17
C GLN A 28 -12.13 8.95 3.55
N ILE A 29 -10.87 8.51 3.59
CA ILE A 29 -10.14 8.23 4.84
C ILE A 29 -9.98 9.52 5.65
N ALA A 30 -9.55 10.62 5.01
CA ALA A 30 -9.40 11.91 5.66
C ALA A 30 -10.72 12.40 6.26
N LEU A 31 -11.83 12.31 5.52
CA LEU A 31 -13.17 12.68 6.01
C LEU A 31 -13.64 11.82 7.19
N ASN A 32 -13.27 10.54 7.24
CA ASN A 32 -13.61 9.69 8.38
C ASN A 32 -12.76 10.02 9.61
N LYS A 33 -11.45 10.25 9.42
CA LYS A 33 -10.55 10.69 10.48
C LYS A 33 -10.96 12.02 11.11
N ASP A 34 -11.38 12.97 10.28
CA ASP A 34 -11.90 14.27 10.72
C ASP A 34 -13.12 14.12 11.65
N LYS A 35 -14.06 13.21 11.31
CA LYS A 35 -15.21 12.90 12.18
C LYS A 35 -14.81 12.30 13.53
N ASP A 36 -13.72 11.53 13.54
CA ASP A 36 -13.18 10.89 14.73
C ASP A 36 -12.21 11.81 15.51
N ASN A 37 -12.03 13.07 15.07
CA ASN A 37 -11.08 14.03 15.63
C ASN A 37 -9.63 13.46 15.66
N ASN A 38 -9.29 12.60 14.71
CA ASN A 38 -7.97 12.00 14.55
C ASN A 38 -7.17 12.77 13.49
N ASP A 39 -6.10 13.45 13.92
CA ASP A 39 -5.22 14.24 13.03
C ASP A 39 -3.94 13.46 12.63
N ASP A 40 -3.92 12.15 12.85
CA ASP A 40 -2.74 11.36 12.52
C ASP A 40 -2.56 11.27 11.00
N ALA A 41 -1.33 11.45 10.52
CA ALA A 41 -0.99 11.19 9.13
C ALA A 41 -1.25 9.72 8.77
N PHE A 42 -1.54 9.46 7.49
CA PHE A 42 -1.70 8.11 6.96
C PHE A 42 -1.09 7.98 5.57
N MET A 43 -0.77 6.76 5.18
CA MET A 43 -0.29 6.42 3.84
C MET A 43 -1.21 5.37 3.22
N LEU A 44 -1.53 5.55 1.94
CA LEU A 44 -2.21 4.55 1.13
C LEU A 44 -1.18 3.91 0.20
N VAL A 45 -1.06 2.59 0.25
CA VAL A 45 -0.14 1.81 -0.59
C VAL A 45 -0.95 0.91 -1.50
N ASP A 46 -0.74 1.06 -2.80
CA ASP A 46 -1.31 0.18 -3.82
C ASP A 46 -0.33 -0.98 -4.08
N LEU A 47 -0.71 -2.17 -3.61
CA LEU A 47 0.12 -3.37 -3.76
C LEU A 47 0.14 -3.91 -5.18
N ASP A 48 -0.90 -3.68 -5.98
CA ASP A 48 -0.96 -4.17 -7.36
C ASP A 48 0.14 -3.51 -8.19
N VAL A 49 0.37 -2.21 -7.99
CA VAL A 49 1.47 -1.47 -8.63
C VAL A 49 2.84 -2.04 -8.26
N VAL A 50 3.02 -2.50 -7.03
CA VAL A 50 4.28 -3.12 -6.57
C VAL A 50 4.50 -4.45 -7.28
N PHE A 51 3.47 -5.29 -7.33
CA PHE A 51 3.54 -6.58 -8.01
C PHE A 51 3.72 -6.45 -9.52
N ASP A 52 3.05 -5.49 -10.17
CA ASP A 52 3.20 -5.22 -11.60
C ASP A 52 4.63 -4.80 -11.94
N ARG A 53 5.23 -3.91 -11.15
CA ARG A 53 6.62 -3.50 -11.32
C ARG A 53 7.59 -4.65 -11.11
N PHE A 54 7.33 -5.51 -10.14
CA PHE A 54 8.13 -6.71 -9.91
C PHE A 54 8.03 -7.70 -11.07
N ALA A 55 6.82 -7.93 -11.60
CA ALA A 55 6.60 -8.79 -12.75
C ALA A 55 7.29 -8.25 -14.01
N LEU A 56 7.21 -6.94 -14.24
CA LEU A 56 7.93 -6.25 -15.31
C LEU A 56 9.44 -6.48 -15.17
N TRP A 57 9.99 -6.27 -13.98
CA TRP A 57 11.41 -6.43 -13.74
C TRP A 57 11.90 -7.87 -14.02
N LYS A 58 11.19 -8.90 -13.55
CA LYS A 58 11.53 -10.30 -13.88
C LYS A 58 11.54 -10.58 -15.38
N ARG A 59 10.65 -9.93 -16.13
CA ARG A 59 10.54 -10.11 -17.57
C ARG A 59 11.69 -9.45 -18.30
N GLU A 60 12.03 -8.21 -17.94
CA GLU A 60 13.05 -7.43 -18.64
C GLU A 60 14.48 -7.78 -18.20
N LEU A 61 14.68 -8.20 -16.94
CA LEU A 61 15.99 -8.48 -16.35
C LEU A 61 16.01 -9.82 -15.59
N PRO A 62 15.70 -10.95 -16.26
CA PRO A 62 15.58 -12.26 -15.60
C PRO A 62 16.89 -12.80 -14.99
N MET A 63 18.01 -12.23 -15.39
CA MET A 63 19.36 -12.65 -15.00
C MET A 63 19.86 -11.92 -13.75
N ILE A 64 19.17 -10.85 -13.35
CA ILE A 64 19.50 -10.03 -12.19
C ILE A 64 18.55 -10.42 -11.07
N GLU A 65 19.04 -10.49 -9.84
CA GLU A 65 18.21 -10.66 -8.65
C GLU A 65 17.96 -9.29 -8.00
N VAL A 66 16.73 -9.00 -7.57
CA VAL A 66 16.38 -7.78 -6.86
C VAL A 66 16.63 -8.04 -5.38
N GLY A 67 17.61 -7.32 -4.84
CA GLY A 67 17.69 -7.10 -3.40
C GLY A 67 16.70 -6.03 -2.99
N LEU A 68 15.68 -6.39 -2.20
CA LEU A 68 14.87 -5.40 -1.51
C LEU A 68 15.67 -4.90 -0.29
N GLU A 69 16.24 -3.70 -0.38
CA GLU A 69 16.91 -3.10 0.77
C GLU A 69 15.87 -2.56 1.76
N VAL A 70 15.71 -3.24 2.88
CA VAL A 70 14.88 -2.78 3.99
C VAL A 70 15.72 -1.82 4.84
N PHE A 71 15.65 -0.53 4.54
CA PHE A 71 16.10 0.50 5.47
C PHE A 71 15.09 0.56 6.61
N GLY A 72 15.34 -0.19 7.68
CA GLY A 72 14.59 -0.04 8.92
C GLY A 72 14.71 1.38 9.43
N ASN A 73 13.64 1.91 10.05
CA ASN A 73 13.74 3.14 10.82
C ASN A 73 14.85 2.95 11.86
N LEU A 74 15.98 3.62 11.65
CA LEU A 74 17.06 3.70 12.61
C LEU A 74 16.43 4.15 13.94
N PRO A 75 16.66 3.45 15.07
CA PRO A 75 16.24 3.98 16.35
C PRO A 75 16.95 5.32 16.53
N GLU A 76 16.16 6.38 16.78
CA GLU A 76 16.69 7.70 17.13
C GLU A 76 17.65 7.53 18.31
N LEU A 77 18.91 7.96 18.12
CA LEU A 77 19.96 8.01 19.15
C LEU A 77 19.71 9.17 20.12
#